data_AF-A0A178EIN4-F1
#
_entry.id   AF-A0A178EIN4-F1
#
_cell.length_a   1.000
_cell.length_b   1.000
_cell.length_c   1.000
_cell.angle_alpha   90.00
_cell.angle_beta   90.00
_cell.angle_gamma   90.00
#
_symmetry.space_group_name_H-M   'P 1'
#
loop_
_entity.id
_entity.type
_entity.pdbx_description
1 polymer ?
#
loop_
_entity_poly.entity_id
_entity_poly.type
_entity_poly.pdbx_seq_one_letter_code
_entity_poly.pdbx_strand_id
1 'polypeptide(L)'
;MPRLTPCRILRVLALPWLTLFALWCFLPSPLIPADQRAAYIQSRLASGRSVVSVVDYTPYKREARYTYSGECSECSSLIFNWRLSSSPVGIILHLDDESDAWNTARINLTGVLAEAAEWNSHQKSSSRGGKGEWIPYFSAAIKLRSIPGGSLDEEINLPWFPVADQYRFHNNMHGFTAEVALRAFIPEPGTVEFWSFYEVNRVLEGLQAQSKNQTVSPEMLSDALSKDPQRTGYLATFKVPNVPVIKDVVVQELRGDLPSRTYPIRKALLFPLGPILPLVFILAGVASDMIAPVFPFLVVAVVIFALWRVTTVMKRSTARERDVWGPTGPVDVKSGEKEFDEEKEIGLQRPQTVRLGKSWK
;
A
#
# COMPACT_ATOMS: atom_id res chain seq x y z
N MET A 1 -17.03 -38.33 -32.97
CA MET A 1 -17.41 -37.72 -31.67
C MET A 1 -16.25 -37.89 -30.69
N PRO A 2 -15.67 -36.80 -30.14
CA PRO A 2 -14.59 -36.92 -29.17
C PRO A 2 -15.09 -37.62 -27.90
N ARG A 3 -14.46 -38.74 -27.52
CA ARG A 3 -14.80 -39.46 -26.29
C ARG A 3 -14.46 -38.60 -25.06
N LEU A 4 -15.41 -38.45 -24.14
CA LEU A 4 -15.23 -37.86 -22.81
C LEU A 4 -14.47 -38.86 -21.93
N THR A 5 -13.15 -38.76 -21.92
CA THR A 5 -12.30 -39.50 -20.98
C THR A 5 -12.15 -38.70 -19.68
N PRO A 6 -12.06 -39.33 -18.49
CA PRO A 6 -11.86 -38.64 -17.21
C PRO A 6 -10.72 -37.62 -17.22
N CYS A 7 -9.60 -37.94 -17.90
CA CYS A 7 -8.47 -37.01 -18.08
C CYS A 7 -8.83 -35.73 -18.86
N ARG A 8 -9.77 -35.81 -19.82
CA ARG A 8 -10.24 -34.63 -20.58
C ARG A 8 -11.15 -33.77 -19.71
N ILE A 9 -12.01 -34.38 -18.90
CA ILE A 9 -12.86 -33.66 -17.94
C ILE A 9 -11.98 -32.93 -16.92
N LEU A 10 -10.98 -33.62 -16.35
CA LEU A 10 -10.04 -33.01 -15.41
C LEU A 10 -9.24 -31.87 -16.06
N ARG A 11 -8.79 -32.03 -17.30
CA ARG A 11 -8.09 -30.96 -18.03
C ARG A 11 -8.98 -29.77 -18.36
N VAL A 12 -10.25 -29.99 -18.71
CA VAL A 12 -11.19 -28.90 -19.06
C VAL A 12 -11.67 -28.17 -17.81
N LEU A 13 -11.84 -28.86 -16.68
CA LEU A 13 -12.33 -28.25 -15.45
C LEU A 13 -11.19 -27.75 -14.55
N ALA A 14 -10.18 -28.58 -14.25
CA ALA A 14 -9.15 -28.22 -13.28
C ALA A 14 -8.11 -27.22 -13.84
N LEU A 15 -7.77 -27.31 -15.14
CA LEU A 15 -6.72 -26.45 -15.70
C LEU A 15 -7.11 -24.96 -15.65
N PRO A 16 -8.32 -24.52 -16.04
CA PRO A 16 -8.73 -23.12 -15.87
C PRO A 16 -8.62 -22.66 -14.41
N TRP A 17 -9.06 -23.47 -13.46
CA TRP A 17 -8.97 -23.14 -12.04
C TRP A 17 -7.53 -22.99 -11.56
N LEU A 18 -6.64 -23.92 -11.92
CA LEU A 18 -5.22 -23.82 -11.61
C LEU A 18 -4.58 -22.59 -12.26
N THR A 19 -4.95 -22.26 -13.50
CA THR A 19 -4.43 -21.06 -14.18
C THR A 19 -4.94 -19.77 -13.54
N LEU A 20 -6.22 -19.71 -13.14
CA LEU A 20 -6.78 -18.56 -12.44
C LEU A 20 -6.13 -18.39 -11.07
N PHE A 21 -5.95 -19.47 -10.32
CA PHE A 21 -5.27 -19.46 -9.03
C PHE A 21 -3.81 -19.03 -9.17
N ALA A 22 -3.07 -19.63 -10.11
CA ALA A 22 -1.69 -19.25 -10.39
C ALA A 22 -1.59 -17.77 -10.82
N LEU A 23 -2.50 -17.31 -11.69
CA LEU A 23 -2.56 -15.91 -12.07
C LEU A 23 -2.85 -15.03 -10.85
N TRP A 24 -3.82 -15.38 -10.00
CA TRP A 24 -4.15 -14.61 -8.81
C TRP A 24 -3.00 -14.57 -7.79
N CYS A 25 -2.27 -15.66 -7.60
CA CYS A 25 -1.10 -15.73 -6.71
C CYS A 25 0.08 -14.93 -7.29
N PHE A 26 0.46 -15.22 -8.54
CA PHE A 26 1.73 -14.77 -9.13
C PHE A 26 1.62 -13.52 -10.01
N LEU A 27 0.44 -12.91 -10.16
CA LEU A 27 0.35 -11.58 -10.77
C LEU A 27 1.32 -10.66 -10.02
N PRO A 28 2.11 -9.81 -10.69
CA PRO A 28 2.95 -8.84 -9.98
C PRO A 28 2.03 -7.81 -9.30
N SER A 29 2.42 -7.32 -8.11
CA SER A 29 1.74 -6.19 -7.43
C SER A 29 2.60 -4.93 -7.48
N PRO A 30 2.71 -4.25 -8.63
CA PRO A 30 3.49 -3.01 -8.69
C PRO A 30 2.81 -1.94 -7.82
N LEU A 31 3.56 -1.49 -6.82
CA LEU A 31 3.22 -0.34 -5.99
C LEU A 31 3.39 0.95 -6.80
N ILE A 32 2.71 2.01 -6.38
CA ILE A 32 2.94 3.34 -6.91
C ILE A 32 4.23 3.87 -6.27
N PRO A 33 5.27 4.21 -7.05
CA PRO A 33 6.50 4.77 -6.52
C PRO A 33 6.25 6.03 -5.70
N ALA A 34 7.03 6.24 -4.63
CA ALA A 34 6.84 7.35 -3.70
C ALA A 34 6.93 8.73 -4.37
N ASP A 35 7.83 8.87 -5.35
CA ASP A 35 8.02 10.08 -6.18
C ASP A 35 6.82 10.39 -7.09
N GLN A 36 6.10 9.36 -7.53
CA GLN A 36 4.92 9.50 -8.39
C GLN A 36 3.61 9.61 -7.61
N ARG A 37 3.65 9.37 -6.29
CA ARG A 37 2.46 9.26 -5.44
C ARG A 37 1.60 10.52 -5.46
N ALA A 38 2.20 11.68 -5.22
CA ALA A 38 1.48 12.96 -5.20
C ALA A 38 0.82 13.28 -6.55
N ALA A 39 1.56 13.11 -7.65
CA ALA A 39 1.06 13.35 -9.00
C ALA A 39 -0.09 12.39 -9.37
N TYR A 40 0.02 11.11 -8.97
CA TYR A 40 -1.05 10.12 -9.16
C TYR A 40 -2.33 10.51 -8.42
N ILE A 41 -2.21 10.87 -7.14
CA ILE A 41 -3.35 11.26 -6.29
C ILE A 41 -4.03 12.51 -6.87
N GLN A 42 -3.25 13.55 -7.16
CA GLN A 42 -3.76 14.79 -7.73
C GLN A 42 -4.46 14.56 -9.07
N SER A 43 -3.83 13.82 -9.99
CA SER A 43 -4.41 13.53 -11.32
C SER A 43 -5.73 12.78 -11.22
N ARG A 44 -5.80 11.77 -10.34
CA ARG A 44 -7.03 10.99 -10.11
C ARG A 44 -8.15 11.86 -9.55
N LEU A 45 -7.90 12.58 -8.47
CA LEU A 45 -8.93 13.38 -7.80
C LEU A 45 -9.39 14.57 -8.65
N ALA A 46 -8.48 15.24 -9.36
CA ALA A 46 -8.82 16.32 -10.29
C ALA A 46 -9.70 15.82 -11.46
N SER A 47 -9.55 14.56 -11.88
CA SER A 47 -10.41 13.93 -12.89
C SER A 47 -11.77 13.45 -12.36
N GLY A 48 -12.08 13.70 -11.09
CA GLY A 48 -13.30 13.20 -10.42
C GLY A 48 -13.27 11.70 -10.12
N ARG A 49 -12.13 11.03 -10.31
CA ARG A 49 -11.97 9.60 -10.01
C ARG A 49 -11.60 9.40 -8.54
N SER A 50 -11.99 8.26 -7.99
CA SER A 50 -11.64 7.91 -6.61
C SER A 50 -10.16 7.51 -6.47
N VAL A 51 -9.60 7.83 -5.32
CA VAL A 51 -8.32 7.34 -4.81
C VAL A 51 -8.61 6.56 -3.54
N VAL A 52 -8.17 5.32 -3.50
CA VAL A 52 -8.31 4.48 -2.30
C VAL A 52 -7.02 4.54 -1.51
N SER A 53 -7.10 4.80 -0.22
CA SER A 53 -5.97 4.68 0.70
C SER A 53 -6.36 3.85 1.92
N VAL A 54 -5.44 3.03 2.38
CA VAL A 54 -5.59 2.25 3.60
C VAL A 54 -4.76 2.89 4.71
N VAL A 55 -5.43 3.28 5.78
CA VAL A 55 -4.82 3.99 6.90
C VAL A 55 -4.91 3.11 8.14
N ASP A 56 -3.77 2.86 8.78
CA ASP A 56 -3.74 2.33 10.14
C ASP A 56 -4.42 3.34 11.07
N TYR A 57 -5.58 2.97 11.58
CA TYR A 57 -6.45 3.84 12.36
C TYR A 57 -6.51 3.34 13.80
N THR A 58 -5.38 3.37 14.47
CA THR A 58 -5.29 3.04 15.90
C THR A 58 -5.37 4.31 16.76
N PRO A 59 -6.08 4.28 17.91
CA PRO A 59 -6.90 3.18 18.41
C PRO A 59 -8.32 3.17 17.80
N TYR A 60 -8.79 1.98 17.40
CA TYR A 60 -10.23 1.73 17.28
C TYR A 60 -10.82 1.65 18.68
N LYS A 61 -11.87 2.42 18.96
CA LYS A 61 -12.70 2.10 20.12
C LYS A 61 -13.44 0.80 19.82
N ARG A 62 -12.91 -0.32 20.32
CA ARG A 62 -13.56 -1.62 20.31
C ARG A 62 -14.78 -1.53 21.24
N GLU A 63 -15.98 -1.41 20.66
CA GLU A 63 -17.18 -1.63 21.45
C GLU A 63 -17.29 -3.12 21.74
N ALA A 64 -17.03 -3.52 22.99
CA ALA A 64 -16.92 -4.91 23.42
C ALA A 64 -18.21 -5.76 23.28
N ARG A 65 -19.29 -5.21 22.69
CA ARG A 65 -20.60 -5.86 22.60
C ARG A 65 -20.96 -6.40 21.21
N TYR A 66 -20.15 -6.13 20.18
CA TYR A 66 -20.46 -6.50 18.80
C TYR A 66 -19.42 -7.47 18.24
N THR A 67 -19.72 -8.76 18.36
CA THR A 67 -18.86 -9.82 17.84
C THR A 67 -19.17 -10.14 16.37
N TYR A 68 -20.36 -9.82 15.84
CA TYR A 68 -20.80 -10.23 14.49
C TYR A 68 -21.93 -9.35 13.89
N SER A 69 -21.82 -8.02 13.91
CA SER A 69 -22.84 -7.11 13.31
C SER A 69 -22.50 -6.57 11.91
N GLY A 70 -21.39 -7.00 11.29
CA GLY A 70 -20.85 -6.34 10.09
C GLY A 70 -20.15 -5.01 10.36
N GLU A 71 -20.28 -4.51 11.60
CA GLU A 71 -19.43 -3.45 12.14
C GLU A 71 -18.11 -4.06 12.61
N CYS A 72 -17.02 -3.50 12.12
CA CYS A 72 -15.70 -4.06 12.32
C CYS A 72 -15.11 -3.61 13.64
N SER A 73 -15.49 -4.26 14.73
CA SER A 73 -14.90 -4.05 16.05
C SER A 73 -13.44 -4.52 16.13
N GLU A 74 -12.99 -5.32 15.16
CA GLU A 74 -11.66 -5.96 15.10
C GLU A 74 -10.79 -5.46 13.94
N CYS A 75 -11.25 -4.45 13.19
CA CYS A 75 -10.45 -3.89 12.11
C CYS A 75 -9.17 -3.25 12.65
N SER A 76 -8.06 -3.45 11.94
CA SER A 76 -6.80 -2.77 12.21
C SER A 76 -6.56 -1.60 11.26
N SER A 77 -7.32 -1.46 10.17
CA SER A 77 -7.18 -0.35 9.23
C SER A 77 -8.48 0.06 8.56
N LEU A 78 -8.57 1.36 8.24
CA LEU A 78 -9.67 1.97 7.50
C LEU A 78 -9.30 2.14 6.04
N ILE A 79 -10.27 1.99 5.17
CA ILE A 79 -10.14 2.13 3.73
C ILE A 79 -10.94 3.36 3.33
N PHE A 80 -10.26 4.47 3.07
CA PHE A 80 -10.89 5.70 2.62
C PHE A 80 -10.93 5.75 1.09
N ASN A 81 -12.11 5.95 0.52
CA ASN A 81 -12.32 6.15 -0.90
C ASN A 81 -12.48 7.65 -1.18
N TRP A 82 -11.36 8.35 -1.31
CA TRP A 82 -11.35 9.79 -1.54
C TRP A 82 -11.86 10.10 -2.95
N ARG A 83 -12.92 10.89 -3.06
CA ARG A 83 -13.41 11.39 -4.35
C ARG A 83 -13.93 12.81 -4.19
N LEU A 84 -13.46 13.71 -5.05
CA LEU A 84 -13.97 15.07 -5.13
C LEU A 84 -15.09 15.14 -6.17
N SER A 85 -16.20 15.77 -5.80
CA SER A 85 -17.28 16.08 -6.73
C SER A 85 -17.71 17.54 -6.57
N SER A 86 -17.98 18.20 -7.70
CA SER A 86 -18.61 19.52 -7.70
C SER A 86 -20.12 19.36 -7.59
N SER A 87 -20.75 20.15 -6.73
CA SER A 87 -22.18 20.23 -6.51
C SER A 87 -22.63 21.70 -6.50
N PRO A 88 -23.91 22.04 -6.74
CA PRO A 88 -24.39 23.41 -6.62
C PRO A 88 -24.12 24.04 -5.24
N VAL A 89 -24.00 23.23 -4.20
CA VAL A 89 -23.67 23.65 -2.82
C VAL A 89 -22.17 23.77 -2.54
N GLY A 90 -21.31 23.52 -3.54
CA GLY A 90 -19.86 23.58 -3.42
C GLY A 90 -19.16 22.25 -3.72
N ILE A 91 -17.93 22.09 -3.22
CA ILE A 91 -17.15 20.87 -3.40
C ILE A 91 -17.43 19.90 -2.26
N ILE A 92 -17.85 18.70 -2.64
CA ILE A 92 -18.13 17.59 -1.74
C ILE A 92 -16.99 16.57 -1.86
N LEU A 93 -16.42 16.21 -0.73
CA LEU A 93 -15.50 15.10 -0.58
C LEU A 93 -16.28 13.86 -0.14
N HIS A 94 -16.28 12.82 -0.98
CA HIS A 94 -16.80 11.50 -0.65
C HIS A 94 -15.65 10.66 -0.12
N LEU A 95 -15.93 9.80 0.86
CA LEU A 95 -14.98 8.92 1.55
C LEU A 95 -15.37 7.44 1.46
N ASP A 96 -16.52 7.14 0.89
CA ASP A 96 -17.15 5.83 0.74
C ASP A 96 -17.12 5.32 -0.71
N ASP A 97 -17.49 4.04 -0.90
CA ASP A 97 -17.70 3.50 -2.25
C ASP A 97 -19.07 3.95 -2.78
N GLU A 98 -19.14 4.22 -4.09
CA GLU A 98 -20.28 4.86 -4.76
C GLU A 98 -21.58 4.03 -4.72
N SER A 99 -21.51 2.78 -4.25
CA SER A 99 -22.61 1.81 -4.31
C SER A 99 -23.81 2.13 -3.41
N ASP A 100 -23.63 2.85 -2.31
CA ASP A 100 -24.70 3.06 -1.32
C ASP A 100 -25.15 4.52 -1.22
N ALA A 101 -26.04 4.93 -2.13
CA ALA A 101 -26.57 6.30 -2.23
C ALA A 101 -27.20 6.87 -0.94
N TRP A 102 -27.51 6.03 0.05
CA TRP A 102 -28.26 6.39 1.26
C TRP A 102 -27.40 6.63 2.51
N ASN A 103 -26.16 6.12 2.57
CA ASN A 103 -25.30 6.19 3.77
C ASN A 103 -23.93 6.78 3.44
N THR A 104 -23.95 7.94 2.77
CA THR A 104 -22.73 8.43 2.14
C THR A 104 -21.86 9.25 3.08
N ALA A 105 -20.62 8.79 3.29
CA ALA A 105 -19.61 9.48 4.07
C ALA A 105 -19.10 10.71 3.30
N ARG A 106 -19.87 11.80 3.37
CA ARG A 106 -19.66 13.03 2.61
C ARG A 106 -19.28 14.19 3.51
N ILE A 107 -18.33 14.99 3.06
CA ILE A 107 -17.90 16.22 3.72
C ILE A 107 -18.04 17.38 2.72
N ASN A 108 -18.81 18.41 3.09
CA ASN A 108 -18.89 19.64 2.30
C ASN A 108 -17.67 20.53 2.61
N LEU A 109 -16.64 20.45 1.77
CA LEU A 109 -15.40 21.23 1.93
C LEU A 109 -15.65 22.74 1.88
N THR A 110 -16.55 23.17 0.99
CA THR A 110 -16.94 24.57 0.88
C THR A 110 -17.62 25.06 2.16
N GLY A 111 -18.50 24.25 2.73
CA GLY A 111 -19.17 24.55 4.00
C GLY A 111 -18.20 24.68 5.16
N VAL A 112 -17.26 23.74 5.30
CA VAL A 112 -16.23 23.77 6.35
C VAL A 112 -15.34 25.02 6.25
N LEU A 113 -14.93 25.39 5.03
CA LEU A 113 -14.13 26.60 4.81
C LEU A 113 -14.92 27.88 5.08
N ALA A 114 -16.20 27.92 4.72
CA ALA A 114 -17.07 29.06 5.00
C ALA A 114 -17.30 29.23 6.51
N GLU A 115 -17.56 28.14 7.25
CA GLU A 115 -17.71 28.15 8.70
C GLU A 115 -16.42 28.64 9.39
N ALA A 116 -15.26 28.19 8.93
CA ALA A 116 -13.97 28.66 9.44
C ALA A 116 -13.76 30.17 9.20
N ALA A 117 -14.12 30.67 8.02
CA ALA A 117 -14.00 32.08 7.68
C ALA A 117 -14.95 32.96 8.52
N GLU A 118 -16.20 32.51 8.71
CA GLU A 118 -17.18 33.18 9.56
C GLU A 118 -16.71 33.22 11.03
N TRP A 119 -16.29 32.08 11.57
CA TRP A 119 -15.74 32.00 12.93
C TRP A 119 -14.57 32.95 13.14
N ASN A 120 -13.63 32.99 12.18
CA ASN A 120 -12.48 33.87 12.26
C ASN A 120 -12.88 35.35 12.19
N SER A 121 -13.91 35.70 11.41
CA SER A 121 -14.45 37.06 11.34
C SER A 121 -15.06 37.53 12.68
N HIS A 122 -15.73 36.62 13.39
CA HIS A 122 -16.26 36.89 14.73
C HIS A 122 -15.16 37.09 15.77
N GLN A 123 -14.10 36.26 15.75
CA GLN A 123 -12.97 36.41 16.67
C GLN A 123 -12.20 37.72 16.44
N LYS A 124 -12.03 38.12 15.17
CA LYS A 124 -11.40 39.40 14.84
C LYS A 124 -12.21 40.59 15.35
N SER A 125 -13.54 40.49 15.27
CA SER A 125 -14.46 41.54 15.72
C SER A 125 -14.50 41.67 17.26
N SER A 126 -14.24 40.59 18.01
CA SER A 126 -14.18 40.60 19.47
C SER A 126 -12.83 41.06 20.02
N SER A 127 -11.74 40.85 19.27
CA SER A 127 -10.42 41.38 19.61
C SER A 127 -10.36 42.91 19.39
N ARG A 128 -10.52 43.70 20.45
CA ARG A 128 -10.38 45.17 20.44
C ARG A 128 -8.97 45.60 19.98
N GLY A 129 -8.76 45.78 18.68
CA GLY A 129 -7.66 46.61 18.15
C GLY A 129 -6.65 45.99 17.18
N GLY A 130 -6.83 44.78 16.66
CA GLY A 130 -5.84 44.16 15.76
C GLY A 130 -6.30 44.03 14.31
N LYS A 131 -5.43 44.34 13.34
CA LYS A 131 -5.39 43.65 12.04
C LYS A 131 -5.14 42.17 12.34
N GLY A 132 -6.19 41.44 12.68
CA GLY A 132 -6.06 40.11 13.25
C GLY A 132 -5.37 39.16 12.26
N GLU A 133 -4.32 38.52 12.73
CA GLU A 133 -3.76 37.34 12.09
C GLU A 133 -4.84 36.24 12.01
N TRP A 134 -4.69 35.29 11.08
CA TRP A 134 -5.59 34.15 11.05
C TRP A 134 -5.39 33.31 12.30
N ILE A 135 -6.49 32.88 12.90
CA ILE A 135 -6.49 32.01 14.07
C ILE A 135 -6.91 30.62 13.56
N PRO A 136 -6.12 29.56 13.81
CA PRO A 136 -6.46 28.22 13.37
C PRO A 136 -7.85 27.81 13.87
N TYR A 137 -8.64 27.20 12.99
CA TYR A 137 -10.01 26.77 13.30
C TYR A 137 -10.12 25.25 13.33
N PHE A 138 -10.91 24.75 14.28
CA PHE A 138 -11.22 23.32 14.43
C PHE A 138 -12.73 23.12 14.36
N SER A 139 -13.18 22.28 13.44
CA SER A 139 -14.60 22.00 13.28
C SER A 139 -15.19 21.18 14.44
N ALA A 140 -16.52 21.14 14.49
CA ALA A 140 -17.22 20.09 15.21
C ALA A 140 -16.84 18.69 14.69
N ALA A 141 -17.15 17.64 15.46
CA ALA A 141 -16.90 16.26 15.04
C ALA A 141 -17.75 15.91 13.81
N ILE A 142 -17.09 15.53 12.73
CA ILE A 142 -17.70 15.04 11.50
C ILE A 142 -17.84 13.52 11.65
N LYS A 143 -19.05 13.06 11.97
CA LYS A 143 -19.35 11.63 12.09
C LYS A 143 -19.59 11.04 10.71
N LEU A 144 -18.78 10.08 10.34
CA LEU A 144 -18.89 9.31 9.10
C LEU A 144 -19.33 7.90 9.46
N ARG A 145 -20.32 7.40 8.73
CA ARG A 145 -20.81 6.04 8.87
C ARG A 145 -20.33 5.20 7.71
N SER A 146 -20.31 3.89 7.91
CA SER A 146 -20.08 2.93 6.84
C SER A 146 -18.71 3.08 6.13
N ILE A 147 -17.68 3.55 6.83
CA ILE A 147 -16.32 3.59 6.26
C ILE A 147 -15.80 2.15 6.18
N PRO A 148 -15.37 1.66 5.01
CA PRO A 148 -14.88 0.30 4.90
C PRO A 148 -13.65 0.07 5.77
N GLY A 149 -13.59 -1.08 6.44
CA GLY A 149 -12.47 -1.49 7.27
C GLY A 149 -11.92 -2.85 6.84
N GLY A 150 -10.67 -3.11 7.19
CA GLY A 150 -10.06 -4.43 7.03
C GLY A 150 -9.10 -4.78 8.16
N SER A 151 -8.73 -6.05 8.20
CA SER A 151 -7.64 -6.58 9.02
C SER A 151 -6.71 -7.49 8.21
N LEU A 152 -5.54 -7.85 8.74
CA LEU A 152 -4.54 -8.68 8.07
C LEU A 152 -4.70 -10.18 8.32
N ASP A 153 -5.54 -10.56 9.27
CA ASP A 153 -5.73 -11.91 9.80
C ASP A 153 -6.55 -12.87 8.91
N GLU A 154 -6.89 -12.46 7.68
CA GLU A 154 -7.63 -13.31 6.74
C GLU A 154 -6.71 -14.30 6.00
N GLU A 155 -7.13 -15.56 5.87
CA GLU A 155 -6.35 -16.64 5.23
C GLU A 155 -5.99 -16.36 3.75
N ILE A 156 -6.80 -15.57 3.04
CA ILE A 156 -6.56 -15.20 1.65
C ILE A 156 -5.46 -14.14 1.49
N ASN A 157 -4.98 -13.55 2.59
CA ASN A 157 -3.91 -12.57 2.57
C ASN A 157 -2.57 -13.26 2.38
N LEU A 158 -2.13 -13.34 1.12
CA LEU A 158 -0.79 -13.87 0.82
C LEU A 158 0.28 -12.87 1.25
N PRO A 159 1.42 -13.32 1.80
CA PRO A 159 2.43 -12.45 2.40
C PRO A 159 3.13 -11.53 1.39
N TRP A 160 3.07 -11.85 0.10
CA TRP A 160 3.63 -11.01 -0.97
C TRP A 160 2.62 -10.02 -1.56
N PHE A 161 1.37 -10.03 -1.12
CA PHE A 161 0.44 -8.97 -1.48
C PHE A 161 0.77 -7.72 -0.68
N PRO A 162 0.70 -6.53 -1.29
CA PRO A 162 0.76 -5.29 -0.54
C PRO A 162 -0.26 -5.27 0.59
N VAL A 163 0.13 -4.73 1.73
CA VAL A 163 -0.71 -4.56 2.92
C VAL A 163 -2.06 -3.91 2.57
N ALA A 164 -2.05 -2.84 1.76
CA ALA A 164 -3.28 -2.21 1.28
C ALA A 164 -4.20 -3.14 0.48
N ASP A 165 -3.65 -4.06 -0.32
CA ASP A 165 -4.46 -5.03 -1.07
C ASP A 165 -5.09 -6.06 -0.13
N GLN A 166 -4.32 -6.54 0.86
CA GLN A 166 -4.77 -7.50 1.88
C GLN A 166 -5.99 -6.97 2.64
N TYR A 167 -5.89 -5.75 3.19
CA TYR A 167 -7.01 -5.11 3.88
C TYR A 167 -8.26 -4.99 3.01
N ARG A 168 -8.08 -4.68 1.72
CA ARG A 168 -9.20 -4.57 0.78
C ARG A 168 -9.79 -5.91 0.38
N PHE A 169 -8.99 -6.97 0.27
CA PHE A 169 -9.52 -8.32 0.05
C PHE A 169 -10.36 -8.77 1.23
N HIS A 170 -9.85 -8.56 2.44
CA HIS A 170 -10.58 -8.85 3.67
C HIS A 170 -11.92 -8.08 3.71
N ASN A 171 -11.89 -6.78 3.40
CA ASN A 171 -13.09 -5.96 3.31
C ASN A 171 -14.10 -6.46 2.26
N ASN A 172 -13.65 -6.83 1.06
CA ASN A 172 -14.57 -7.32 0.02
C ASN A 172 -15.25 -8.64 0.39
N MET A 173 -14.60 -9.49 1.20
CA MET A 173 -15.17 -10.77 1.61
C MET A 173 -16.26 -10.61 2.66
N HIS A 174 -16.03 -9.77 3.67
CA HIS A 174 -16.96 -9.65 4.80
C HIS A 174 -17.82 -8.39 4.81
N GLY A 175 -17.52 -7.42 3.95
CA GLY A 175 -18.25 -6.15 3.90
C GLY A 175 -18.11 -5.31 5.16
N PHE A 176 -16.96 -5.43 5.85
CA PHE A 176 -16.73 -4.76 7.13
C PHE A 176 -16.76 -3.24 7.01
N THR A 177 -17.54 -2.60 7.89
CA THR A 177 -17.59 -1.14 7.95
C THR A 177 -17.40 -0.63 9.37
N ALA A 178 -17.03 0.63 9.51
CA ALA A 178 -16.83 1.30 10.79
C ALA A 178 -17.48 2.69 10.78
N GLU A 179 -17.97 3.11 11.94
CA GLU A 179 -18.27 4.51 12.20
C GLU A 179 -17.00 5.21 12.69
N VAL A 180 -16.69 6.36 12.09
CA VAL A 180 -15.49 7.12 12.43
C VAL A 180 -15.84 8.58 12.63
N ALA A 181 -15.18 9.22 13.57
CA ALA A 181 -15.30 10.65 13.79
C ALA A 181 -14.03 11.34 13.31
N LEU A 182 -14.17 12.28 12.39
CA LEU A 182 -13.09 13.14 11.92
C LEU A 182 -13.28 14.56 12.45
N ARG A 183 -12.22 15.36 12.40
CA ARG A 183 -12.27 16.80 12.62
C ARG A 183 -11.54 17.48 11.48
N ALA A 184 -12.17 18.51 10.91
CA ALA A 184 -11.52 19.38 9.97
C ALA A 184 -10.74 20.45 10.74
N PHE A 185 -9.50 20.65 10.36
CA PHE A 185 -8.58 21.63 10.91
C PHE A 185 -8.17 22.60 9.80
N ILE A 186 -8.31 23.90 10.03
CA ILE A 186 -8.02 24.95 9.06
C ILE A 186 -6.90 25.81 9.64
N PRO A 187 -5.63 25.43 9.43
CA PRO A 187 -4.48 26.15 9.96
C PRO A 187 -4.34 27.55 9.37
N GLU A 188 -4.67 27.69 8.08
CA GLU A 188 -4.56 28.92 7.32
C GLU A 188 -5.74 29.03 6.33
N PRO A 189 -6.07 30.24 5.83
CA PRO A 189 -7.13 30.41 4.86
C PRO A 189 -6.91 29.55 3.61
N GLY A 190 -7.90 28.73 3.27
CA GLY A 190 -7.86 27.87 2.09
C GLY A 190 -7.13 26.54 2.28
N THR A 191 -6.56 26.23 3.44
CA THR A 191 -5.99 24.90 3.72
C THR A 191 -6.91 24.14 4.68
N VAL A 192 -7.32 22.93 4.31
CA VAL A 192 -8.13 22.02 5.15
C VAL A 192 -7.36 20.74 5.38
N GLU A 193 -7.08 20.46 6.64
CA GLU A 193 -6.54 19.18 7.08
C GLU A 193 -7.66 18.34 7.74
N PHE A 194 -7.64 17.03 7.51
CA PHE A 194 -8.50 16.08 8.20
C PHE A 194 -7.70 15.27 9.20
N TRP A 195 -8.19 15.23 10.43
CA TRP A 195 -7.59 14.51 11.53
C TRP A 195 -8.62 13.58 12.18
N SER A 196 -8.14 12.49 12.78
CA SER A 196 -8.92 11.66 13.67
C SER A 196 -9.40 12.49 14.86
N PHE A 197 -10.70 12.45 15.13
CA PHE A 197 -11.29 13.15 16.28
C PHE A 197 -10.68 12.69 17.61
N TYR A 198 -10.36 11.39 17.72
CA TYR A 198 -9.78 10.83 18.95
C TYR A 198 -8.40 11.40 19.22
N GLU A 199 -7.55 11.49 18.21
CA GLU A 199 -6.20 12.04 18.36
C GLU A 199 -6.21 13.52 18.70
N VAL A 200 -7.06 14.31 18.03
CA VAL A 200 -7.20 15.74 18.36
C VAL A 200 -7.67 15.93 19.81
N ASN A 201 -8.65 15.13 20.27
CA ASN A 201 -9.12 15.21 21.66
C ASN A 201 -8.08 14.73 22.66
N ARG A 202 -7.33 13.67 22.36
CA ARG A 202 -6.25 13.18 23.22
C ARG A 202 -5.20 14.28 23.46
N VAL A 203 -4.80 14.98 22.40
CA VAL A 203 -3.88 16.11 22.50
C VAL A 203 -4.51 17.27 23.28
N LEU A 204 -5.78 17.60 23.01
CA LEU A 204 -6.50 18.65 23.71
C LEU A 204 -6.62 18.37 25.22
N GLU A 205 -6.99 17.16 25.63
CA GLU A 205 -7.07 16.72 27.02
C GLU A 205 -5.70 16.79 27.71
N GLY A 206 -4.64 16.37 27.00
CA GLY A 206 -3.26 16.48 27.49
C GLY A 206 -2.85 17.94 27.75
N LEU A 207 -3.16 18.85 26.84
CA LEU A 207 -2.91 20.29 27.01
C LEU A 207 -3.74 20.88 28.15
N GLN A 208 -5.02 20.50 28.28
CA GLN A 208 -5.88 20.95 29.38
C GLN A 208 -5.34 20.50 30.74
N ALA A 209 -4.85 19.26 30.84
CA ALA A 209 -4.23 18.74 32.05
C ALA A 209 -2.95 19.50 32.43
N GLN A 210 -2.15 19.93 31.45
CA GLN A 210 -0.95 20.73 31.68
C GLN A 210 -1.26 22.19 32.07
N SER A 211 -2.32 22.76 31.50
CA SER A 211 -2.60 24.20 31.57
C SER A 211 -3.34 24.68 32.84
N LYS A 212 -3.54 23.81 33.85
CA LYS A 212 -4.11 24.13 35.17
C LYS A 212 -5.28 25.15 35.12
N ASN A 213 -6.34 24.84 34.38
CA ASN A 213 -7.59 25.63 34.21
C ASN A 213 -7.57 26.83 33.26
N GLN A 214 -6.50 27.06 32.47
CA GLN A 214 -6.61 27.96 31.32
C GLN A 214 -7.30 27.27 30.14
N THR A 215 -8.14 28.02 29.41
CA THR A 215 -8.73 27.58 28.15
C THR A 215 -7.63 27.37 27.12
N VAL A 216 -7.47 26.14 26.62
CA VAL A 216 -6.49 25.82 25.58
C VAL A 216 -6.85 26.61 24.31
N SER A 217 -5.93 27.45 23.85
CA SER A 217 -6.14 28.23 22.64
C SER A 217 -5.98 27.33 21.39
N PRO A 218 -6.66 27.64 20.28
CA PRO A 218 -6.50 26.89 19.03
C PRO A 218 -5.06 26.89 18.52
N GLU A 219 -4.29 27.94 18.75
CA GLU A 219 -2.87 28.02 18.39
C GLU A 219 -2.01 27.02 19.17
N MET A 220 -2.28 26.84 20.47
CA MET A 220 -1.58 25.84 21.29
C MET A 220 -1.88 24.42 20.79
N LEU A 221 -3.13 24.14 20.43
CA LEU A 221 -3.52 22.84 19.88
C LEU A 221 -2.88 22.62 18.50
N SER A 222 -2.90 23.64 17.64
CA SER A 222 -2.24 23.63 16.33
C SER A 222 -0.74 23.34 16.48
N ASP A 223 -0.03 24.06 17.34
CA ASP A 223 1.40 23.89 17.58
C ASP A 223 1.72 22.49 18.12
N ALA A 224 0.90 21.97 19.05
CA ALA A 224 1.06 20.61 19.57
C ALA A 224 0.87 19.53 18.49
N LEU A 225 -0.14 19.66 17.62
CA LEU A 225 -0.36 18.75 16.49
C LEU A 225 0.76 18.86 15.43
N SER A 226 1.27 20.06 15.20
CA SER A 226 2.38 20.32 14.26
C SER A 226 3.69 19.70 14.73
N LYS A 227 3.89 19.63 16.06
CA LYS A 227 5.09 19.10 16.69
C LYS A 227 5.13 17.58 16.77
N ASP A 228 4.01 16.88 16.54
CA ASP A 228 4.02 15.41 16.49
C ASP A 228 4.77 14.93 15.23
N PRO A 229 5.97 14.34 15.37
CA PRO A 229 6.75 13.90 14.22
C PRO A 229 6.06 12.76 13.45
N GLN A 230 5.16 12.01 14.09
CA GLN A 230 4.43 10.91 13.45
C GLN A 230 3.09 11.37 12.85
N ARG A 231 2.67 12.62 13.14
CA ARG A 231 1.35 13.20 12.82
C ARG A 231 0.23 12.18 13.08
N THR A 232 0.22 11.58 14.26
CA THR A 232 -0.71 10.48 14.59
C THR A 232 -2.15 10.94 14.39
N GLY A 233 -2.94 10.15 13.65
CA GLY A 233 -4.33 10.50 13.33
C GLY A 233 -4.53 11.52 12.20
N TYR A 234 -3.48 12.11 11.63
CA TYR A 234 -3.61 12.92 10.42
C TYR A 234 -4.03 12.05 9.22
N LEU A 235 -4.92 12.54 8.37
CA LEU A 235 -5.46 11.77 7.24
C LEU A 235 -5.17 12.39 5.88
N ALA A 236 -5.42 13.69 5.70
CA ALA A 236 -5.23 14.35 4.41
C ALA A 236 -5.18 15.88 4.55
N THR A 237 -4.53 16.53 3.59
CA THR A 237 -4.51 18.00 3.43
C THR A 237 -4.93 18.40 2.03
N PHE A 238 -5.90 19.30 1.97
CA PHE A 238 -6.44 19.90 0.76
C PHE A 238 -6.18 21.40 0.77
N LYS A 239 -5.61 21.93 -0.31
CA LYS A 239 -5.43 23.36 -0.54
C LYS A 239 -6.44 23.85 -1.57
N VAL A 240 -7.14 24.90 -1.22
CA VAL A 240 -8.10 25.63 -2.03
C VAL A 240 -7.53 27.03 -2.26
N PRO A 241 -6.88 27.29 -3.41
CA PRO A 241 -6.21 28.56 -3.64
C PRO A 241 -7.17 29.75 -3.73
N ASN A 242 -8.42 29.54 -4.16
CA ASN A 242 -9.39 30.59 -4.39
C ASN A 242 -10.64 30.38 -3.50
N VAL A 243 -10.67 31.02 -2.34
CA VAL A 243 -11.86 31.13 -1.48
C VAL A 243 -12.50 32.51 -1.75
N PRO A 244 -13.82 32.63 -2.02
CA PRO A 244 -14.88 31.64 -1.81
C PRO A 244 -15.24 30.78 -3.03
N VAL A 245 -14.80 31.14 -4.25
CA VAL A 245 -15.14 30.42 -5.47
C VAL A 245 -14.17 29.25 -5.68
N ILE A 246 -14.50 28.12 -5.06
CA ILE A 246 -13.69 26.90 -5.14
C ILE A 246 -13.84 26.28 -6.53
N LYS A 247 -12.86 26.53 -7.41
CA LYS A 247 -12.76 25.89 -8.73
C LYS A 247 -11.79 24.72 -8.74
N ASP A 248 -10.70 24.87 -8.01
CA ASP A 248 -9.60 23.92 -7.98
C ASP A 248 -9.31 23.50 -6.54
N VAL A 249 -9.04 22.21 -6.36
CA VAL A 249 -8.56 21.64 -5.10
C VAL A 249 -7.24 20.93 -5.38
N VAL A 250 -6.21 21.34 -4.66
CA VAL A 250 -4.88 20.72 -4.71
C VAL A 250 -4.73 19.84 -3.48
N VAL A 251 -4.55 18.54 -3.68
CA VAL A 251 -4.26 17.60 -2.62
C VAL A 251 -2.77 17.67 -2.33
N GLN A 252 -2.41 18.26 -1.20
CA GLN A 252 -1.01 18.35 -0.81
C GLN A 252 -0.49 16.99 -0.35
N GLU A 253 -1.28 16.34 0.49
CA GLU A 253 -0.90 15.08 1.11
C GLU A 253 -2.16 14.29 1.47
N LEU A 254 -2.04 12.98 1.41
CA LEU A 254 -3.08 12.02 1.75
C LEU A 254 -2.36 10.84 2.39
N ARG A 255 -2.71 10.45 3.61
CA ARG A 255 -2.03 9.41 4.38
C ARG A 255 -2.53 8.02 3.96
N GLY A 256 -1.70 7.02 4.21
CA GLY A 256 -2.06 5.62 4.02
C GLY A 256 -1.47 5.02 2.74
N ASP A 257 -1.51 3.69 2.71
CA ASP A 257 -0.98 2.91 1.61
C ASP A 257 -1.99 2.86 0.45
N LEU A 258 -1.46 3.02 -0.76
CA LEU A 258 -2.27 2.89 -1.97
C LEU A 258 -2.31 1.42 -2.42
N PRO A 259 -3.45 0.92 -2.90
CA PRO A 259 -3.52 -0.43 -3.43
C PRO A 259 -2.63 -0.59 -4.68
N SER A 260 -2.24 -1.82 -4.98
CA SER A 260 -1.50 -2.12 -6.20
C SER A 260 -2.31 -1.80 -7.45
N ARG A 261 -1.63 -1.52 -8.56
CA ARG A 261 -2.31 -1.30 -9.85
C ARG A 261 -3.08 -2.54 -10.34
N THR A 262 -2.68 -3.71 -9.88
CA THR A 262 -3.26 -5.01 -10.22
C THR A 262 -4.39 -5.45 -9.30
N TYR A 263 -4.63 -4.73 -8.20
CA TYR A 263 -5.72 -5.03 -7.28
C TYR A 263 -7.08 -5.26 -7.98
N PRO A 264 -7.53 -4.43 -8.95
CA PRO A 264 -8.81 -4.66 -9.61
C PRO A 264 -8.88 -6.00 -10.34
N ILE A 265 -7.77 -6.42 -10.96
CA ILE A 265 -7.66 -7.71 -11.66
C ILE A 265 -7.75 -8.84 -10.62
N ARG A 266 -6.99 -8.76 -9.53
CA ARG A 266 -7.03 -9.76 -8.46
C ARG A 266 -8.41 -9.85 -7.82
N LYS A 267 -9.07 -8.72 -7.57
CA LYS A 267 -10.45 -8.67 -7.06
C LYS A 267 -11.41 -9.37 -8.04
N ALA A 268 -11.28 -9.13 -9.34
CA ALA A 268 -12.11 -9.82 -10.34
C ALA A 268 -11.83 -11.33 -10.38
N LEU A 269 -10.59 -11.77 -10.19
CA LEU A 269 -10.22 -13.19 -10.09
C LEU A 269 -10.73 -13.87 -8.81
N LEU A 270 -10.88 -13.12 -7.71
CA LEU A 270 -11.46 -13.65 -6.48
C LEU A 270 -12.94 -14.04 -6.65
N PHE A 271 -13.69 -13.41 -7.55
CA PHE A 271 -15.09 -13.78 -7.75
C PHE A 271 -15.28 -15.26 -8.16
N PRO A 272 -14.60 -15.77 -9.21
CA PRO A 272 -14.65 -17.19 -9.52
C PRO A 272 -13.88 -18.03 -8.48
N LEU A 273 -12.72 -17.56 -7.99
CA LEU A 273 -11.85 -18.37 -7.10
C LEU A 273 -12.39 -18.52 -5.68
N GLY A 274 -13.15 -17.55 -5.18
CA GLY A 274 -13.60 -17.44 -3.80
C GLY A 274 -14.21 -18.73 -3.23
N PRO A 275 -15.17 -19.38 -3.91
CA PRO A 275 -15.76 -20.63 -3.44
C PRO A 275 -14.77 -21.81 -3.31
N ILE A 276 -13.63 -21.76 -4.01
CA ILE A 276 -12.67 -22.86 -4.08
C ILE A 276 -11.40 -22.57 -3.25
N LEU A 277 -11.08 -21.29 -3.01
CA LEU A 277 -9.90 -20.89 -2.25
C LEU A 277 -9.81 -21.55 -0.87
N PRO A 278 -10.88 -21.58 -0.03
CA PRO A 278 -10.83 -22.27 1.26
C PRO A 278 -10.47 -23.74 1.10
N LEU A 279 -11.04 -24.43 0.10
CA LEU A 279 -10.73 -25.83 -0.16
C LEU A 279 -9.25 -26.00 -0.54
N VAL A 280 -8.70 -25.11 -1.38
CA VAL A 280 -7.29 -25.15 -1.76
C VAL A 280 -6.39 -24.92 -0.55
N PHE A 281 -6.71 -23.96 0.31
CA PHE A 281 -5.93 -23.70 1.54
C PHE A 281 -6.04 -24.84 2.56
N ILE A 282 -7.23 -25.42 2.77
CA ILE A 282 -7.41 -26.60 3.61
C ILE A 282 -6.60 -27.77 3.08
N LEU A 283 -6.69 -28.06 1.78
CA LEU A 283 -5.92 -29.14 1.15
C LEU A 283 -4.41 -28.87 1.21
N ALA A 284 -3.98 -27.63 1.02
CA ALA A 284 -2.58 -27.24 1.13
C ALA A 284 -2.07 -27.36 2.58
N GLY A 285 -2.88 -27.00 3.57
CA GLY A 285 -2.59 -27.18 4.99
C GLY A 285 -2.41 -28.66 5.35
N VAL A 286 -3.38 -29.50 4.97
CA VAL A 286 -3.29 -30.96 5.16
C VAL A 286 -2.07 -31.54 4.44
N ALA A 287 -1.81 -31.14 3.19
CA ALA A 287 -0.64 -31.58 2.45
C ALA A 287 0.66 -31.12 3.11
N SER A 288 0.71 -29.88 3.62
CA SER A 288 1.84 -29.34 4.37
C SER A 288 2.10 -30.16 5.63
N ASP A 289 1.07 -30.51 6.39
CA ASP A 289 1.20 -31.33 7.60
C ASP A 289 1.68 -32.76 7.27
N MET A 290 1.23 -33.33 6.16
CA MET A 290 1.72 -34.64 5.69
C MET A 290 3.17 -34.59 5.19
N ILE A 291 3.59 -33.47 4.57
CA ILE A 291 4.94 -33.29 4.04
C ILE A 291 5.92 -32.86 5.14
N ALA A 292 5.48 -32.13 6.16
CA ALA A 292 6.29 -31.62 7.26
C ALA A 292 7.23 -32.66 7.89
N PRO A 293 6.80 -33.91 8.20
CA PRO A 293 7.71 -34.93 8.74
C PRO A 293 8.73 -35.44 7.70
N VAL A 294 8.41 -35.36 6.41
CA VAL A 294 9.27 -35.84 5.30
C VAL A 294 10.23 -34.75 4.81
N PHE A 295 9.86 -33.48 4.98
CA PHE A 295 10.64 -32.33 4.56
C PHE A 295 12.10 -32.33 5.06
N PRO A 296 12.41 -32.59 6.34
CA PRO A 296 13.81 -32.64 6.79
C PRO A 296 14.60 -33.74 6.07
N PHE A 297 13.99 -34.89 5.78
CA PHE A 297 14.65 -35.96 5.02
C PHE A 297 14.92 -35.55 3.57
N LEU A 298 13.99 -34.83 2.93
CA LEU A 298 14.20 -34.29 1.59
C LEU A 298 15.34 -33.28 1.57
N VAL A 299 15.41 -32.37 2.55
CA VAL A 299 16.51 -31.41 2.68
C VAL A 299 17.84 -32.14 2.86
N VAL A 300 17.91 -33.12 3.76
CA VAL A 300 19.12 -33.94 3.97
C VAL A 300 19.51 -34.69 2.69
N ALA A 301 18.55 -35.29 1.98
CA ALA A 301 18.80 -35.98 0.72
C ALA A 301 19.35 -35.04 -0.36
N VAL A 302 18.80 -33.83 -0.49
CA VAL A 302 19.29 -32.80 -1.42
C VAL A 302 20.71 -32.35 -1.04
N VAL A 303 21.00 -32.17 0.25
CA VAL A 303 22.34 -31.81 0.73
C VAL A 303 23.34 -32.94 0.46
N ILE A 304 23.01 -34.19 0.77
CA ILE A 304 23.85 -35.36 0.48
C ILE A 304 24.11 -35.46 -1.03
N PHE A 305 23.07 -35.28 -1.85
CA PHE A 305 23.20 -35.29 -3.29
C PHE A 305 24.10 -34.17 -3.81
N ALA A 306 23.96 -32.95 -3.29
CA ALA A 306 24.81 -31.81 -3.63
C ALA A 306 26.28 -32.06 -3.24
N LEU A 307 26.54 -32.55 -2.01
CA LEU A 307 27.88 -32.92 -1.55
C LEU A 307 28.48 -34.06 -2.38
N TRP A 308 27.67 -35.06 -2.73
CA TRP A 308 28.09 -36.13 -3.63
C TRP A 308 28.46 -35.60 -5.02
N ARG A 309 27.70 -34.66 -5.58
CA ARG A 309 28.04 -34.01 -6.85
C ARG A 309 29.34 -33.22 -6.75
N VAL A 310 29.52 -32.40 -5.70
CA VAL A 310 30.75 -31.62 -5.47
C VAL A 310 31.96 -32.55 -5.34
N THR A 311 31.89 -33.57 -4.50
CA THR A 311 32.99 -34.54 -4.31
C THR A 311 33.29 -35.33 -5.58
N THR A 312 32.28 -35.69 -6.37
CA THR A 312 32.48 -36.37 -7.66
C THR A 312 33.18 -35.45 -8.67
N VAL A 313 32.82 -34.16 -8.70
CA VAL A 313 33.49 -33.16 -9.54
C VAL A 313 34.95 -32.96 -9.10
N MET A 314 35.21 -32.84 -7.79
CA MET A 314 36.58 -32.72 -7.26
C MET A 314 37.43 -33.97 -7.51
N LYS A 315 36.84 -35.18 -7.42
CA LYS A 315 37.55 -36.43 -7.78
C LYS A 315 37.89 -36.47 -9.27
N ARG A 316 37.01 -35.95 -10.15
CA ARG A 316 37.30 -35.87 -11.58
C ARG A 316 38.37 -34.82 -11.91
N SER A 317 38.47 -33.71 -11.18
CA SER A 317 39.54 -32.74 -11.38
C SER A 317 40.90 -33.31 -10.95
N THR A 318 40.96 -33.98 -9.79
CA THR A 318 42.20 -34.63 -9.32
C THR A 318 42.60 -35.85 -10.14
N ALA A 319 41.65 -36.60 -10.73
CA ALA A 319 41.96 -37.67 -11.68
C ALA A 319 42.51 -37.13 -13.01
N ARG A 320 42.02 -35.97 -13.48
CA ARG A 320 42.59 -35.29 -14.66
C ARG A 320 44.03 -34.78 -14.43
N GLU A 321 44.39 -34.46 -13.19
CA GLU A 321 45.77 -34.07 -12.84
C GLU A 321 46.73 -35.26 -12.73
N ARG A 322 46.25 -36.51 -12.65
CA ARG A 322 47.11 -37.66 -12.31
C ARG A 322 47.58 -38.55 -13.45
N ASP A 323 47.05 -38.42 -14.67
CA ASP A 323 47.40 -39.36 -15.75
C ASP A 323 47.89 -38.66 -17.03
N VAL A 324 49.19 -38.36 -17.05
CA VAL A 324 50.05 -38.67 -18.22
C VAL A 324 51.32 -39.35 -17.70
N TRP A 325 51.26 -40.68 -17.59
CA TRP A 325 52.44 -41.51 -17.40
C TRP A 325 52.97 -41.91 -18.76
N GLY A 326 54.11 -41.34 -19.14
CA GLY A 326 54.87 -41.79 -20.30
C GLY A 326 55.66 -43.06 -19.96
N PRO A 327 56.18 -43.78 -20.96
CA PRO A 327 57.00 -44.99 -20.77
C PRO A 327 58.29 -44.77 -19.95
N THR A 328 58.60 -43.53 -19.57
CA THR A 328 59.78 -43.13 -18.79
C THR A 328 59.45 -42.60 -17.38
N GLY A 329 58.18 -42.63 -16.94
CA GLY A 329 57.75 -42.16 -15.62
C GLY A 329 56.67 -41.05 -15.67
N PRO A 330 56.27 -40.49 -14.52
CA PRO A 330 55.25 -39.44 -14.46
C PRO A 330 55.73 -38.22 -15.24
N VAL A 331 55.02 -37.86 -16.31
CA VAL A 331 55.30 -36.63 -17.03
C VAL A 331 54.47 -35.55 -16.34
N ASP A 332 55.14 -34.62 -15.66
CA ASP A 332 54.52 -33.36 -15.26
C ASP A 332 54.04 -32.68 -16.55
N VAL A 333 52.77 -32.85 -16.90
CA VAL A 333 52.10 -31.96 -17.82
C VAL A 333 51.87 -30.68 -17.04
N LYS A 334 52.95 -29.90 -16.86
CA LYS A 334 52.79 -28.46 -16.87
C LYS A 334 52.10 -28.19 -18.19
N SER A 335 50.79 -27.98 -18.14
CA SER A 335 50.06 -27.29 -19.18
C SER A 335 50.70 -25.91 -19.28
N GLY A 336 51.79 -25.83 -20.04
CA GLY A 336 52.05 -24.71 -20.89
C GLY A 336 50.91 -24.65 -21.91
N GLU A 337 49.71 -24.34 -21.44
CA GLU A 337 48.89 -23.37 -22.16
C GLU A 337 49.71 -22.08 -22.12
N LYS A 338 50.71 -22.02 -23.00
CA LYS A 338 50.86 -20.82 -23.80
C LYS A 338 49.49 -20.69 -24.45
N GLU A 339 48.68 -19.84 -23.84
CA GLU A 339 47.62 -19.12 -24.51
C GLU A 339 48.14 -18.83 -25.93
N PHE A 340 47.61 -19.59 -26.89
CA PHE A 340 47.87 -19.34 -28.29
C PHE A 340 47.10 -18.07 -28.57
N ASP A 341 47.79 -16.96 -28.31
CA ASP A 341 47.36 -15.58 -28.48
C ASP A 341 47.23 -15.36 -30.00
N GLU A 342 46.14 -15.85 -30.59
CA GLU A 342 45.79 -15.68 -32.01
C GLU A 342 45.67 -14.19 -32.41
N GLU A 343 45.77 -13.26 -31.45
CA GLU A 343 45.79 -11.83 -31.70
C GLU A 343 47.19 -11.21 -31.83
N LYS A 344 48.28 -11.99 -31.72
CA LYS A 344 49.65 -11.50 -31.99
C LYS A 344 50.27 -12.16 -33.21
N GLU A 345 49.78 -11.79 -34.39
CA GLU A 345 50.56 -11.51 -35.61
C GLU A 345 49.67 -11.52 -36.87
N ILE A 346 48.67 -10.65 -36.91
CA ILE A 346 48.35 -9.97 -38.17
C ILE A 346 48.35 -8.48 -37.86
N GLY A 347 49.47 -7.85 -38.19
CA GLY A 347 49.67 -6.44 -37.99
C GLY A 347 48.61 -5.62 -38.73
N LEU A 348 47.99 -4.70 -38.01
CA LEU A 348 47.58 -3.40 -38.52
C LEU A 348 47.64 -2.40 -37.37
N GLN A 349 48.68 -1.57 -37.41
CA GLN A 349 48.89 -0.45 -36.51
C GLN A 349 47.82 0.64 -36.67
N ARG A 350 47.33 1.13 -35.52
CA ARG A 350 46.91 2.51 -35.19
C ARG A 350 45.65 3.09 -35.88
N PRO A 351 44.91 4.05 -35.27
CA PRO A 351 45.42 5.03 -34.29
C PRO A 351 44.59 5.30 -33.03
N GLN A 352 45.31 5.96 -32.13
CA GLN A 352 44.87 6.68 -30.95
C GLN A 352 43.86 7.79 -31.26
N THR A 353 43.08 8.12 -30.23
CA THR A 353 42.30 9.35 -29.98
C THR A 353 41.11 9.64 -30.89
N VAL A 354 39.92 9.72 -30.28
CA VAL A 354 39.02 10.87 -30.45
C VAL A 354 38.39 11.22 -29.10
N ARG A 355 38.69 12.43 -28.62
CA ARG A 355 37.97 13.17 -27.59
C ARG A 355 36.90 14.02 -28.29
N LEU A 356 35.73 14.12 -27.64
CA LEU A 356 34.79 15.26 -27.58
C LEU A 356 34.19 15.85 -28.88
N GLY A 357 32.86 16.00 -28.89
CA GLY A 357 32.20 17.04 -29.68
C GLY A 357 30.69 16.94 -29.87
N LYS A 358 29.93 17.60 -28.98
CA LYS A 358 28.75 18.49 -29.22
C LYS A 358 27.82 18.29 -30.44
N SER A 359 26.52 18.25 -30.10
CA SER A 359 25.45 19.22 -30.50
C SER A 359 24.73 19.14 -31.87
N TRP A 360 23.47 19.62 -31.80
CA TRP A 360 22.45 19.99 -32.82
C TRP A 360 21.48 18.85 -33.19
N LYS A 361 20.16 18.98 -33.10
CA LYS A 361 19.24 20.14 -33.17
C LYS A 361 18.11 20.04 -32.15
#